data_AF-A0A496S5T1-F1
#
_entry.id   AF-A0A496S5T1-F1
#
_cell.length_a   1.000
_cell.length_b   1.000
_cell.length_c   1.000
_cell.angle_alpha   90.00
_cell.angle_beta   90.00
_cell.angle_gamma   90.00
#
_symmetry.space_group_name_H-M   'P 1'
#
loop_
_entity.id
_entity.type
_entity.pdbx_description
1 polymer ?
#
loop_
_entity_poly.entity_id
_entity_poly.type
_entity_poly.pdbx_seq_one_letter_code
_entity_poly.pdbx_strand_id
1 'polypeptide(L)'
;MIEINIIKTQRALSKTQISLADFVLNPYRGCSLGCKYCYSQENKNIVKRKKEWGSFLDIKINFPEKLKEELKKTKPKRVILGTTTECFQPQEEKFKITEKILKILKEETIPIIILTKSSLIQKYIDYLNYHPQNKVYFSLIFSNKKIRTVLEERTANLQERIDTIEKLLKKNIQVKIHIGPFIPFLEDLKNLFKLIPPQIKEVEIEIYNAKVGNFEEIIKSIEKNISEEIAKKIKEVYSEEKNYLAFSKGLIKEAKRLNKDYNFQLNFIVPQFNFWYTNKIVYEP
;
A
#
# COMPACT_ATOMS: atom_id res chain seq x y z
N MET A 1 -18.54 4.90 13.22
CA MET A 1 -18.21 3.57 13.80
C MET A 1 -18.14 2.57 12.66
N ILE A 2 -17.14 1.69 12.62
CA ILE A 2 -16.98 0.72 11.52
C ILE A 2 -17.76 -0.57 11.82
N GLU A 3 -18.43 -1.13 10.81
CA GLU A 3 -19.12 -2.42 10.89
C GLU A 3 -18.10 -3.56 10.89
N ILE A 4 -18.04 -4.35 11.97
CA ILE A 4 -17.14 -5.50 12.07
C ILE A 4 -17.91 -6.79 11.85
N ASN A 5 -17.44 -7.61 10.91
CA ASN A 5 -18.03 -8.91 10.59
C ASN A 5 -17.01 -10.00 10.81
N ILE A 6 -17.42 -11.09 11.47
CA ILE A 6 -16.58 -12.29 11.61
C ILE A 6 -16.98 -13.27 10.51
N ILE A 7 -16.04 -13.61 9.64
CA ILE A 7 -16.27 -14.52 8.52
C ILE A 7 -15.24 -15.66 8.53
N LYS A 8 -15.57 -16.73 7.81
CA LYS A 8 -14.60 -17.78 7.48
C LYS A 8 -14.13 -17.63 6.03
N THR A 9 -12.89 -18.02 5.78
CA THR A 9 -12.32 -18.14 4.44
C THR A 9 -12.04 -19.59 4.08
N GLN A 10 -12.17 -19.91 2.80
CA GLN A 10 -11.85 -21.23 2.27
C GLN A 10 -10.39 -21.35 1.83
N ARG A 11 -9.65 -20.22 1.79
CA ARG A 11 -8.26 -20.20 1.32
C ARG A 11 -7.45 -19.08 1.96
N ALA A 12 -6.21 -19.38 2.36
CA ALA A 12 -5.27 -18.36 2.83
C ALA A 12 -4.30 -17.95 1.71
N LEU A 13 -3.63 -18.90 1.06
CA LEU A 13 -2.66 -18.70 0.00
C LEU A 13 -3.35 -18.42 -1.34
N SER A 14 -3.28 -17.18 -1.78
CA SER A 14 -3.84 -16.77 -3.07
C SER A 14 -2.73 -16.49 -4.08
N LYS A 15 -2.64 -17.24 -5.18
CA LYS A 15 -1.63 -16.97 -6.24
C LYS A 15 -1.71 -15.51 -6.71
N THR A 16 -0.56 -14.90 -6.96
CA THR A 16 -0.46 -13.49 -7.35
C THR A 16 0.30 -13.29 -8.66
N GLN A 17 -0.01 -12.20 -9.35
CA GLN A 17 0.75 -11.72 -10.51
C GLN A 17 1.75 -10.61 -10.13
N ILE A 18 1.79 -10.23 -8.85
CA ILE A 18 2.77 -9.30 -8.31
C ILE A 18 4.12 -10.02 -8.27
N SER A 19 5.11 -9.54 -9.01
CA SER A 19 6.43 -10.19 -9.11
C SER A 19 7.20 -10.30 -7.78
N LEU A 20 6.72 -9.63 -6.73
CA LEU A 20 7.27 -9.70 -5.38
C LEU A 20 6.96 -10.99 -4.61
N ALA A 21 6.06 -11.88 -5.05
CA ALA A 21 5.76 -13.10 -4.30
C ALA A 21 5.03 -14.15 -5.16
N ASP A 22 4.98 -15.39 -4.67
CA ASP A 22 4.19 -16.45 -5.32
C ASP A 22 2.71 -16.38 -4.89
N PHE A 23 2.47 -15.97 -3.63
CA PHE A 23 1.15 -15.90 -3.03
C PHE A 23 0.95 -14.61 -2.24
N VAL A 24 -0.29 -14.10 -2.24
CA VAL A 24 -0.76 -13.03 -1.37
C VAL A 24 -1.51 -13.60 -0.17
N LEU A 25 -1.35 -12.93 0.97
CA LEU A 25 -2.08 -13.17 2.20
C LEU A 25 -2.84 -11.90 2.59
N ASN A 26 -4.16 -11.98 2.55
CA ASN A 26 -5.05 -10.88 2.92
C ASN A 26 -5.98 -11.36 4.04
N PRO A 27 -5.58 -11.23 5.33
CA PRO A 27 -6.34 -11.74 6.48
C PRO A 27 -7.69 -11.08 6.69
N TYR A 28 -7.89 -9.90 6.09
CA TYR A 28 -9.14 -9.17 6.15
C TYR A 28 -9.74 -8.97 4.75
N ARG A 29 -11.00 -8.54 4.73
CA ARG A 29 -11.67 -8.00 3.56
C ARG A 29 -12.30 -6.67 3.97
N GLY A 30 -11.95 -5.61 3.24
CA GLY A 30 -12.19 -4.23 3.68
C GLY A 30 -10.94 -3.64 4.32
N CYS A 31 -11.00 -2.38 4.71
CA CYS A 31 -9.90 -1.69 5.35
C CYS A 31 -10.44 -0.51 6.15
N SER A 32 -10.23 -0.49 7.46
CA SER A 32 -10.76 0.57 8.32
C SER A 32 -10.09 1.94 8.12
N LEU A 33 -8.93 1.96 7.47
CA LEU A 33 -8.22 3.18 7.09
C LEU A 33 -8.96 3.99 6.01
N GLY A 34 -9.75 3.34 5.15
CA GLY A 34 -10.69 4.01 4.24
C GLY A 34 -10.09 5.03 3.27
N CYS A 35 -8.84 4.86 2.83
CA CYS A 35 -8.21 5.80 1.88
C CYS A 35 -9.03 5.90 0.58
N LYS A 36 -9.42 7.11 0.16
CA LYS A 36 -10.28 7.34 -1.01
C LYS A 36 -9.65 6.87 -2.32
N TYR A 37 -8.33 6.97 -2.42
CA TYR A 37 -7.57 6.54 -3.60
C TYR A 37 -7.36 5.01 -3.69
N CYS A 38 -7.80 4.23 -2.69
CA CYS A 38 -7.47 2.81 -2.63
C CYS A 38 -8.17 2.01 -3.73
N TYR A 39 -7.40 1.26 -4.53
CA TYR A 39 -7.97 0.40 -5.57
C TYR A 39 -8.75 -0.81 -5.04
N SER A 40 -8.56 -1.15 -3.76
CA SER A 40 -9.23 -2.32 -3.18
C SER A 40 -10.75 -2.15 -3.07
N GLN A 41 -11.24 -0.91 -3.15
CA GLN A 41 -12.67 -0.62 -3.12
C GLN A 41 -13.44 -1.23 -4.30
N GLU A 42 -12.79 -1.37 -5.46
CA GLU A 42 -13.39 -2.02 -6.65
C GLU A 42 -13.27 -3.54 -6.67
N ASN A 43 -12.72 -4.16 -5.61
CA ASN A 43 -12.71 -5.61 -5.54
C ASN A 43 -14.16 -6.12 -5.55
N LYS A 44 -14.48 -7.10 -6.41
CA LYS A 44 -15.84 -7.65 -6.54
C LYS A 44 -16.48 -8.06 -5.21
N ASN A 45 -15.70 -8.56 -4.26
CA ASN A 45 -16.21 -8.95 -2.94
C ASN A 45 -16.47 -7.76 -2.00
N ILE A 46 -15.86 -6.61 -2.27
CA ILE A 46 -16.10 -5.33 -1.58
C ILE A 46 -17.33 -4.66 -2.16
N VAL A 47 -17.39 -4.49 -3.49
CA VAL A 47 -18.53 -3.87 -4.19
C VAL A 47 -19.84 -4.60 -3.88
N LYS A 48 -19.82 -5.93 -3.83
CA LYS A 48 -21.01 -6.75 -3.48
C LYS A 48 -21.60 -6.43 -2.10
N ARG A 49 -20.84 -5.83 -1.18
CA ARG A 49 -21.36 -5.45 0.14
C ARG A 49 -22.32 -4.27 0.06
N LYS A 50 -22.28 -3.47 -1.02
CA LYS A 50 -23.09 -2.25 -1.19
C LYS A 50 -22.98 -1.31 0.02
N LYS A 51 -21.76 -1.16 0.52
CA LYS A 51 -21.40 -0.33 1.69
C LYS A 51 -20.34 0.68 1.26
N GLU A 52 -20.31 1.82 1.94
CA GLU A 52 -19.28 2.85 1.75
C GLU A 52 -17.88 2.28 2.05
N TRP A 53 -16.88 2.64 1.25
CA TRP A 53 -15.51 2.22 1.48
C TRP A 53 -15.00 2.70 2.85
N GLY A 54 -14.32 1.84 3.59
CA GLY A 54 -13.87 2.14 4.96
C GLY A 54 -14.96 2.11 6.03
N SER A 55 -16.22 1.80 5.70
CA SER A 55 -17.31 1.66 6.68
C SER A 55 -17.47 0.25 7.24
N PHE A 56 -16.77 -0.75 6.68
CA PHE A 56 -16.84 -2.14 7.15
C PHE A 56 -15.49 -2.86 7.11
N LEU A 57 -15.39 -3.91 7.90
CA LEU A 57 -14.27 -4.85 7.90
C LEU A 57 -14.75 -6.26 8.20
N ASP A 58 -14.49 -7.18 7.26
CA ASP A 58 -14.68 -8.60 7.50
C ASP A 58 -13.35 -9.23 7.95
N ILE A 59 -13.38 -9.88 9.11
CA ILE A 59 -12.26 -10.54 9.75
C ILE A 59 -12.35 -12.03 9.43
N LYS A 60 -11.36 -12.56 8.71
CA LYS A 60 -11.31 -13.99 8.37
C LYS A 60 -10.73 -14.74 9.57
N ILE A 61 -11.58 -15.09 10.53
CA ILE A 61 -11.14 -15.59 11.84
C ILE A 61 -10.35 -16.89 11.75
N ASN A 62 -10.67 -17.75 10.77
CA ASN A 62 -10.02 -19.03 10.55
C ASN A 62 -8.79 -18.96 9.61
N PHE A 63 -8.30 -17.75 9.29
CA PHE A 63 -7.22 -17.58 8.32
C PHE A 63 -5.91 -18.25 8.77
N PRO A 64 -5.46 -18.13 10.04
CA PRO A 64 -4.23 -18.79 10.50
C PRO A 64 -4.30 -20.33 10.40
N GLU A 65 -5.44 -20.91 10.76
CA GLU A 65 -5.68 -22.36 10.68
C GLU A 65 -5.64 -22.81 9.23
N LYS A 66 -6.28 -22.06 8.33
CA LYS A 66 -6.26 -22.38 6.90
C LYS A 66 -4.87 -22.25 6.29
N LEU A 67 -4.09 -21.25 6.71
CA LEU A 67 -2.71 -21.08 6.30
C LEU A 67 -1.85 -22.29 6.71
N LYS A 68 -1.93 -22.72 7.99
CA LYS A 68 -1.21 -23.92 8.46
C LYS A 68 -1.57 -25.17 7.66
N GLU A 69 -2.84 -25.37 7.33
CA GLU A 69 -3.30 -26.51 6.52
C GLU A 69 -2.70 -26.48 5.11
N GLU A 70 -2.73 -25.32 4.45
CA GLU A 70 -2.25 -25.18 3.07
C GLU A 70 -0.73 -25.29 2.97
N LEU A 71 0.01 -24.81 3.98
CA LEU A 71 1.47 -24.89 4.03
C LEU A 71 2.02 -26.32 4.11
N LYS A 72 1.21 -27.30 4.57
CA LYS A 72 1.57 -28.72 4.52
C LYS A 72 1.63 -29.26 3.09
N LYS A 73 0.89 -28.65 2.16
CA LYS A 73 0.76 -29.10 0.77
C LYS A 73 1.53 -28.23 -0.21
N THR A 74 1.81 -26.98 0.16
CA THR A 74 2.47 -26.01 -0.71
C THR A 74 3.40 -25.16 0.13
N LYS A 75 4.68 -25.13 -0.21
CA LYS A 75 5.70 -24.27 0.39
C LYS A 75 6.00 -23.09 -0.55
N PRO A 76 5.44 -21.89 -0.31
CA PRO A 76 5.79 -20.69 -1.06
C PRO A 76 7.29 -20.38 -0.96
N LYS A 77 7.89 -19.85 -2.04
CA LYS A 77 9.23 -19.27 -1.96
C LYS A 77 9.20 -17.91 -1.26
N ARG A 78 8.09 -17.17 -1.41
CA ARG A 78 7.84 -15.88 -0.75
C ARG A 78 6.35 -15.57 -0.76
N VAL A 79 5.87 -14.93 0.30
CA VAL A 79 4.48 -14.42 0.38
C VAL A 79 4.46 -12.91 0.53
N ILE A 80 3.38 -12.27 0.07
CA ILE A 80 3.14 -10.84 0.26
C ILE A 80 1.87 -10.59 1.05
N LEU A 81 1.95 -9.76 2.08
CA LEU A 81 0.85 -9.40 2.97
C LEU A 81 0.30 -8.02 2.62
N GLY A 82 -1.03 -7.88 2.69
CA GLY A 82 -1.68 -6.56 2.65
C GLY A 82 -1.91 -5.99 1.24
N THR A 83 -2.04 -6.85 0.22
CA THR A 83 -2.25 -6.39 -1.16
C THR A 83 -3.68 -5.95 -1.46
N THR A 84 -4.65 -6.24 -0.61
CA THR A 84 -6.03 -5.71 -0.78
C THR A 84 -6.67 -5.28 0.53
N THR A 85 -5.85 -5.07 1.56
CA THR A 85 -6.26 -4.68 2.92
C THR A 85 -5.05 -4.20 3.71
N GLU A 86 -5.26 -3.48 4.80
CA GLU A 86 -4.19 -3.18 5.75
C GLU A 86 -4.15 -4.26 6.84
N CYS A 87 -3.02 -4.95 6.96
CA CYS A 87 -2.83 -6.01 7.94
C CYS A 87 -2.68 -5.47 9.38
N PHE A 88 -2.23 -4.22 9.53
CA PHE A 88 -2.00 -3.57 10.83
C PHE A 88 -2.96 -2.40 11.05
N GLN A 89 -4.23 -2.58 10.69
CA GLN A 89 -5.29 -1.62 11.02
C GLN A 89 -5.67 -1.71 12.50
N PRO A 90 -6.33 -0.70 13.10
CA PRO A 90 -6.61 -0.66 14.55
C PRO A 90 -7.24 -1.94 15.12
N GLN A 91 -8.09 -2.63 14.36
CA GLN A 91 -8.75 -3.88 14.77
C GLN A 91 -7.77 -5.02 15.02
N GLU A 92 -6.58 -5.01 14.40
CA GLU A 92 -5.57 -6.06 14.58
C GLU A 92 -5.09 -6.16 16.04
N GLU A 93 -5.15 -5.09 16.84
CA GLU A 93 -4.83 -5.14 18.27
C GLU A 93 -5.72 -6.12 19.04
N LYS A 94 -6.99 -6.21 18.64
CA LYS A 94 -7.98 -7.10 19.25
C LYS A 94 -7.90 -8.51 18.66
N PHE A 95 -7.86 -8.64 17.35
CA PHE A 95 -8.03 -9.93 16.68
C PHE A 95 -6.74 -10.71 16.45
N LYS A 96 -5.60 -10.01 16.35
CA LYS A 96 -4.25 -10.59 16.27
C LYS A 96 -4.11 -11.67 15.17
N ILE A 97 -4.81 -11.48 14.04
CA ILE A 97 -4.80 -12.42 12.93
C ILE A 97 -3.47 -12.32 12.19
N THR A 98 -3.00 -11.09 11.96
CA THR A 98 -1.69 -10.85 11.34
C THR A 98 -0.58 -11.38 12.24
N GLU A 99 -0.66 -11.19 13.56
CA GLU A 99 0.31 -11.76 14.51
C GLU A 99 0.45 -13.29 14.35
N LYS A 100 -0.69 -14.00 14.34
CA LYS A 100 -0.70 -15.46 14.19
C LYS A 100 -0.11 -15.90 12.85
N ILE A 101 -0.40 -15.17 11.78
CA ILE A 101 0.18 -15.41 10.45
C ILE A 101 1.70 -15.21 10.48
N LEU A 102 2.18 -14.13 11.09
CA LEU A 102 3.62 -13.85 11.18
C LEU A 102 4.35 -14.93 11.99
N LYS A 103 3.76 -15.44 13.09
CA LYS A 103 4.29 -16.58 13.84
C LYS A 103 4.42 -17.83 12.98
N ILE A 104 3.37 -18.19 12.24
CA ILE A 104 3.35 -19.33 11.33
C ILE A 104 4.46 -19.21 10.28
N LEU A 105 4.56 -18.05 9.62
CA LEU A 105 5.55 -17.84 8.55
C LEU A 105 6.99 -17.87 9.11
N LYS A 106 7.19 -17.37 10.33
CA LYS A 106 8.46 -17.46 11.05
C LYS A 106 8.84 -18.91 11.40
N GLU A 107 7.90 -19.68 11.95
CA GLU A 107 8.07 -21.11 12.24
C GLU A 107 8.44 -21.90 10.97
N GLU A 108 7.80 -21.57 9.85
CA GLU A 108 8.02 -22.22 8.55
C GLU A 108 9.20 -21.62 7.77
N THR A 109 9.86 -20.59 8.29
CA THR A 109 10.95 -19.82 7.64
C THR A 109 10.60 -19.30 6.24
N ILE A 110 9.33 -18.96 6.00
CA ILE A 110 8.86 -18.48 4.70
C ILE A 110 9.10 -16.97 4.59
N PRO A 111 9.82 -16.50 3.56
CA PRO A 111 10.08 -15.07 3.38
C PRO A 111 8.81 -14.25 3.19
N ILE A 112 8.78 -13.05 3.78
CA ILE A 112 7.62 -12.15 3.72
C ILE A 112 7.94 -10.79 3.09
N ILE A 113 7.05 -10.33 2.23
CA ILE A 113 6.90 -8.93 1.87
C ILE A 113 5.67 -8.39 2.59
N ILE A 114 5.77 -7.21 3.18
CA ILE A 114 4.64 -6.55 3.84
C ILE A 114 4.40 -5.22 3.17
N LEU A 115 3.17 -4.98 2.70
CA LEU A 115 2.72 -3.65 2.29
C LEU A 115 1.98 -3.01 3.46
N THR A 116 2.41 -1.83 3.92
CA THR A 116 1.71 -1.13 5.00
C THR A 116 1.93 0.37 4.95
N LYS A 117 1.03 1.11 5.57
CA LYS A 117 1.22 2.53 5.93
C LYS A 117 0.98 2.80 7.42
N SER A 118 0.78 1.74 8.20
CA SER A 118 0.36 1.82 9.59
C SER A 118 1.56 1.80 10.53
N SER A 119 1.54 2.69 11.52
CA SER A 119 2.50 2.68 12.62
C SER A 119 2.33 1.48 13.55
N LEU A 120 1.19 0.78 13.48
CA LEU A 120 0.90 -0.37 14.34
C LEU A 120 1.83 -1.57 14.08
N ILE A 121 2.47 -1.65 12.91
CA ILE A 121 3.49 -2.67 12.61
C ILE A 121 4.62 -2.72 13.66
N GLN A 122 4.88 -1.60 14.35
CA GLN A 122 5.90 -1.53 15.42
C GLN A 122 5.68 -2.57 16.53
N LYS A 123 4.43 -2.94 16.82
CA LYS A 123 4.09 -3.97 17.83
C LYS A 123 4.47 -5.39 17.42
N TYR A 124 4.83 -5.59 16.16
CA TYR A 124 5.08 -6.90 15.56
C TYR A 124 6.53 -7.08 15.08
N ILE A 125 7.41 -6.13 15.39
CA ILE A 125 8.82 -6.08 14.94
C ILE A 125 9.57 -7.38 15.19
N ASP A 126 9.36 -8.04 16.32
CA ASP A 126 10.07 -9.28 16.70
C ASP A 126 9.71 -10.49 15.81
N TYR A 127 8.68 -10.35 14.99
CA TYR A 127 8.29 -11.32 13.98
C TYR A 127 8.81 -11.01 12.58
N LEU A 128 9.56 -9.92 12.36
CA LEU A 128 9.87 -9.44 11.01
C LEU A 128 11.31 -9.74 10.55
N ASN A 129 12.26 -9.95 11.46
CA ASN A 129 13.69 -10.07 11.10
C ASN A 129 14.24 -11.52 11.17
N TYR A 130 13.44 -12.53 10.82
CA TYR A 130 13.88 -13.94 10.88
C TYR A 130 14.42 -14.48 9.55
N HIS A 131 14.32 -13.72 8.46
CA HIS A 131 14.76 -14.17 7.14
C HIS A 131 15.33 -12.98 6.34
N PRO A 132 16.48 -13.12 5.64
CA PRO A 132 17.17 -12.00 4.97
C PRO A 132 16.40 -11.40 3.77
N GLN A 133 15.43 -12.13 3.24
CA GLN A 133 14.54 -11.66 2.18
C GLN A 133 13.26 -10.97 2.71
N ASN A 134 13.10 -10.86 4.03
CA ASN A 134 11.98 -10.13 4.60
C ASN A 134 12.13 -8.64 4.32
N LYS A 135 11.08 -8.02 3.78
CA LYS A 135 11.10 -6.60 3.43
C LYS A 135 9.74 -5.94 3.66
N VAL A 136 9.76 -4.76 4.25
CA VAL A 136 8.58 -3.91 4.45
C VAL A 136 8.56 -2.83 3.38
N TYR A 137 7.48 -2.78 2.61
CA TYR A 137 7.18 -1.68 1.70
C TYR A 137 6.28 -0.71 2.45
N PHE A 138 6.86 0.41 2.87
CA PHE A 138 6.19 1.38 3.72
C PHE A 138 5.69 2.55 2.89
N SER A 139 4.37 2.79 2.86
CA SER A 139 3.82 3.90 2.08
C SER A 139 4.11 5.24 2.76
N LEU A 140 4.81 6.13 2.05
CA LEU A 140 5.17 7.47 2.52
C LEU A 140 4.69 8.49 1.47
N ILE A 141 3.52 9.06 1.70
CA ILE A 141 2.84 9.97 0.77
C ILE A 141 1.99 10.99 1.56
N PHE A 142 1.77 12.15 0.96
CA PHE A 142 1.03 13.32 1.45
C PHE A 142 1.70 14.05 2.62
N SER A 143 2.74 14.83 2.30
CA SER A 143 3.38 15.80 3.20
C SER A 143 2.46 16.93 3.63
N ASN A 144 1.50 17.30 2.79
CA ASN A 144 0.50 18.29 3.14
C ASN A 144 -0.61 17.69 4.02
N LYS A 145 -0.73 18.19 5.25
CA LYS A 145 -1.74 17.75 6.24
C LYS A 145 -3.17 17.83 5.69
N LYS A 146 -3.53 18.89 4.95
CA LYS A 146 -4.88 19.09 4.41
C LYS A 146 -5.22 18.01 3.38
N ILE A 147 -4.29 17.71 2.48
CA ILE A 147 -4.44 16.67 1.45
C ILE A 147 -4.57 15.29 2.11
N ARG A 148 -3.70 14.99 3.08
CA ARG A 148 -3.77 13.75 3.87
C ARG A 148 -5.12 13.58 4.55
N THR A 149 -5.63 14.62 5.21
CA THR A 149 -6.96 14.58 5.86
C THR A 149 -8.08 14.32 4.85
N VAL A 150 -8.01 14.89 3.65
CA VAL A 150 -9.05 14.70 2.63
C VAL A 150 -9.03 13.29 2.02
N LEU A 151 -7.85 12.70 1.85
CA LEU A 151 -7.66 11.45 1.08
C LEU A 151 -7.45 10.21 1.94
N GLU A 152 -6.90 10.35 3.15
CA GLU A 152 -6.50 9.24 4.01
C GLU A 152 -6.51 9.59 5.51
N GLU A 153 -7.59 10.27 5.96
CA GLU A 153 -7.77 10.80 7.31
C GLU A 153 -7.38 9.84 8.45
N ARG A 154 -7.77 8.57 8.36
CA ARG A 154 -7.67 7.59 9.45
C ARG A 154 -6.32 6.87 9.50
N THR A 155 -5.35 7.33 8.73
CA THR A 155 -3.99 6.78 8.67
C THR A 155 -3.05 7.50 9.63
N ALA A 156 -1.92 6.86 9.96
CA ALA A 156 -0.81 7.52 10.65
C ALA A 156 -0.39 8.78 9.87
N ASN A 157 -0.08 9.84 10.60
CA ASN A 157 0.45 11.07 10.01
C ASN A 157 1.89 10.87 9.52
N LEU A 158 2.41 11.82 8.74
CA LEU A 158 3.70 11.62 8.08
C LEU A 158 4.86 11.44 9.06
N GLN A 159 4.87 12.17 10.18
CA GLN A 159 5.89 12.02 11.21
C GLN A 159 5.83 10.63 11.86
N GLU A 160 4.63 10.15 12.21
CA GLU A 160 4.45 8.80 12.78
C GLU A 160 4.94 7.70 11.82
N ARG A 161 4.79 7.90 10.51
CA ARG A 161 5.31 6.97 9.49
C ARG A 161 6.84 6.99 9.46
N ILE A 162 7.46 8.17 9.48
CA ILE A 162 8.93 8.32 9.53
C ILE A 162 9.48 7.65 10.80
N ASP A 163 8.91 7.95 11.97
CA ASP A 163 9.31 7.36 13.24
C ASP A 163 9.18 5.83 13.23
N THR A 164 8.14 5.32 12.57
CA THR A 164 7.94 3.88 12.37
C THR A 164 9.06 3.28 11.52
N ILE A 165 9.38 3.91 10.38
CA ILE A 165 10.43 3.47 9.47
C ILE A 165 11.78 3.44 10.19
N GLU A 166 12.12 4.48 10.94
CA GLU A 166 13.37 4.52 11.72
C GLU A 166 13.45 3.39 12.76
N LYS A 167 12.34 3.05 13.43
CA LYS A 167 12.30 1.93 14.38
C LYS A 167 12.49 0.58 13.70
N LEU A 168 11.91 0.39 12.50
CA LEU A 168 12.13 -0.81 11.69
C LEU A 168 13.62 -0.93 11.30
N LEU A 169 14.22 0.15 10.81
CA LEU A 169 15.64 0.20 10.43
C LEU A 169 16.57 -0.09 11.62
N LYS A 170 16.30 0.47 12.80
CA LYS A 170 17.05 0.20 14.05
C LYS A 170 17.03 -1.28 14.46
N LYS A 171 16.07 -2.05 13.96
CA LYS A 171 15.92 -3.50 14.20
C LYS A 171 16.43 -4.35 13.04
N ASN A 172 17.18 -3.75 12.12
CA ASN A 172 17.73 -4.36 10.91
C ASN A 172 16.66 -4.97 9.98
N ILE A 173 15.43 -4.44 10.03
CA ILE A 173 14.38 -4.83 9.09
C ILE A 173 14.58 -4.05 7.80
N GLN A 174 14.61 -4.74 6.66
CA GLN A 174 14.72 -4.07 5.36
C GLN A 174 13.44 -3.29 5.07
N VAL A 175 13.59 -2.02 4.73
CA VAL A 175 12.48 -1.13 4.36
C VAL A 175 12.72 -0.56 2.97
N LYS A 176 11.70 -0.65 2.13
CA LYS A 176 11.59 0.07 0.85
C LYS A 176 10.47 1.10 0.99
N ILE A 177 10.72 2.33 0.55
CA ILE A 177 9.71 3.39 0.59
C ILE A 177 8.83 3.30 -0.65
N HIS A 178 7.52 3.36 -0.45
CA HIS A 178 6.53 3.42 -1.52
C HIS A 178 5.84 4.79 -1.51
N ILE A 179 6.16 5.63 -2.49
CA ILE A 179 5.50 6.92 -2.74
C ILE A 179 4.36 6.65 -3.71
N GLY A 180 3.18 6.33 -3.19
CA GLY A 180 2.06 5.97 -4.04
C GLY A 180 0.71 5.89 -3.33
N PRO A 181 -0.39 6.16 -4.06
CA PRO A 181 -0.38 6.61 -5.46
C PRO A 181 -0.06 8.12 -5.56
N PHE A 182 0.87 8.47 -6.44
CA PHE A 182 1.23 9.85 -6.77
C PHE A 182 0.15 10.45 -7.66
N ILE A 183 -0.69 11.31 -7.08
CA ILE A 183 -1.72 12.05 -7.78
C ILE A 183 -1.13 13.40 -8.20
N PRO A 184 -1.24 13.81 -9.48
CA PRO A 184 -0.67 15.06 -9.98
C PRO A 184 -0.99 16.26 -9.10
N PHE A 185 0.01 17.12 -8.87
CA PHE A 185 -0.13 18.41 -8.15
C PHE A 185 -0.57 18.32 -6.67
N LEU A 186 -0.67 17.12 -6.09
CA LEU A 186 -1.03 16.93 -4.67
C LEU A 186 0.15 16.68 -3.75
N GLU A 187 1.34 16.47 -4.32
CA GLU A 187 2.55 16.19 -3.56
C GLU A 187 3.76 16.86 -4.21
N ASP A 188 4.68 17.33 -3.37
CA ASP A 188 5.98 17.82 -3.78
C ASP A 188 7.03 16.73 -3.48
N LEU A 189 7.54 16.12 -4.55
CA LEU A 189 8.51 15.02 -4.46
C LEU A 189 9.81 15.46 -3.76
N LYS A 190 10.22 16.73 -3.94
CA LYS A 190 11.41 17.28 -3.27
C LYS A 190 11.24 17.28 -1.76
N ASN A 191 10.05 17.62 -1.27
CA ASN A 191 9.77 17.62 0.16
C ASN A 191 9.75 16.20 0.72
N LEU A 192 9.14 15.24 0.01
CA LEU A 192 9.17 13.83 0.44
C LEU A 192 10.60 13.28 0.49
N PHE A 193 11.44 13.54 -0.52
CA PHE A 193 12.81 13.02 -0.56
C PHE A 193 13.64 13.47 0.65
N LYS A 194 13.48 14.73 1.07
CA LYS A 194 14.14 15.27 2.28
C LYS A 194 13.74 14.55 3.56
N LEU A 195 12.54 13.98 3.60
CA LEU A 195 11.97 13.31 4.77
C LEU A 195 12.31 11.81 4.83
N ILE A 196 12.85 11.25 3.75
CA ILE A 196 13.24 9.83 3.72
C ILE A 196 14.49 9.63 4.58
N PRO A 197 14.48 8.70 5.56
CA PRO A 197 15.66 8.42 6.37
C PRO A 197 16.86 8.00 5.51
N PRO A 198 18.08 8.48 5.79
CA PRO A 198 19.26 8.27 4.93
C PRO A 198 19.71 6.80 4.82
N GLN A 199 19.24 5.92 5.72
CA GLN A 199 19.50 4.48 5.65
C GLN A 199 18.65 3.79 4.57
N ILE A 200 17.56 4.40 4.10
CA ILE A 200 16.75 3.88 3.00
C ILE A 200 17.58 3.89 1.72
N LYS A 201 17.54 2.77 1.00
CA LYS A 201 18.23 2.59 -0.29
C LYS A 201 17.28 2.47 -1.46
N GLU A 202 16.06 1.98 -1.25
CA GLU A 202 15.11 1.73 -2.31
C GLU A 202 13.88 2.61 -2.14
N VAL A 203 13.51 3.32 -3.21
CA VAL A 203 12.29 4.14 -3.28
C VAL A 203 11.53 3.73 -4.53
N GLU A 204 10.24 3.54 -4.39
CA GLU A 204 9.31 3.26 -5.47
C GLU A 204 8.28 4.36 -5.57
N ILE A 205 8.02 4.81 -6.79
CA ILE A 205 7.05 5.86 -7.07
C ILE A 205 5.98 5.28 -7.99
N GLU A 206 4.76 5.16 -7.47
CA GLU A 206 3.60 4.68 -8.22
C GLU A 206 2.73 5.86 -8.63
N ILE A 207 2.47 6.01 -9.93
CA ILE A 207 1.53 7.01 -10.43
C ILE A 207 0.11 6.50 -10.27
N TYR A 208 -0.79 7.36 -9.81
CA TYR A 208 -2.21 7.02 -9.68
C TYR A 208 -2.81 6.52 -11.02
N ASN A 209 -3.62 5.47 -10.96
CA ASN A 209 -4.36 4.94 -12.11
C ASN A 209 -5.82 5.41 -12.06
N ALA A 210 -6.23 6.29 -12.98
CA ALA A 210 -7.60 6.80 -13.05
C ALA A 210 -8.65 5.76 -13.48
N LYS A 211 -8.24 4.62 -14.04
CA LYS A 211 -9.14 3.50 -14.38
C LYS A 211 -9.50 2.65 -13.17
N VAL A 212 -9.04 3.03 -11.98
CA VAL A 212 -9.32 2.35 -10.71
C VAL A 212 -10.77 2.55 -10.22
N GLY A 213 -11.63 3.27 -10.94
CA GLY A 213 -13.06 3.40 -10.61
C GLY A 213 -13.39 4.44 -9.52
N ASN A 214 -12.40 4.96 -8.82
CA ASN A 214 -12.55 5.98 -7.77
C ASN A 214 -12.14 7.40 -8.19
N PHE A 215 -11.82 7.62 -9.47
CA PHE A 215 -11.29 8.90 -9.96
C PHE A 215 -12.25 10.07 -9.72
N GLU A 216 -13.53 9.93 -10.09
CA GLU A 216 -14.51 10.99 -9.94
C GLU A 216 -14.74 11.38 -8.47
N GLU A 217 -14.73 10.41 -7.55
CA GLU A 217 -14.86 10.69 -6.12
C GLU A 217 -13.65 11.47 -5.58
N ILE A 218 -12.44 11.09 -6.02
CA ILE A 218 -11.20 11.79 -5.67
C ILE A 218 -11.25 13.22 -6.19
N ILE A 219 -11.61 13.41 -7.47
CA ILE A 219 -11.67 14.77 -8.05
C ILE A 219 -12.70 15.63 -7.32
N LYS A 220 -13.91 15.12 -7.07
CA LYS A 220 -14.93 15.86 -6.29
C LYS A 220 -14.44 16.21 -4.88
N SER A 221 -13.70 15.30 -4.24
CA SER A 221 -13.11 15.55 -2.92
C SER A 221 -12.06 16.64 -2.96
N ILE A 222 -11.20 16.67 -3.99
CA ILE A 222 -10.16 17.69 -4.18
C ILE A 222 -10.79 19.04 -4.51
N GLU A 223 -11.74 19.07 -5.43
CA GLU A 223 -12.47 20.28 -5.84
C GLU A 223 -13.14 20.95 -4.65
N LYS A 224 -13.88 20.17 -3.84
CA LYS A 224 -14.62 20.68 -2.68
C LYS A 224 -13.72 21.11 -1.52
N ASN A 225 -12.66 20.36 -1.24
CA ASN A 225 -11.92 20.52 0.02
C ASN A 225 -10.52 21.10 -0.16
N ILE A 226 -9.91 21.00 -1.34
CA ILE A 226 -8.53 21.42 -1.61
C ILE A 226 -8.49 22.65 -2.52
N SER A 227 -8.85 22.48 -3.79
CA SER A 227 -8.86 23.54 -4.82
C SER A 227 -9.53 23.04 -6.10
N GLU A 228 -10.46 23.84 -6.64
CA GLU A 228 -11.10 23.61 -7.94
C GLU A 228 -10.08 23.64 -9.09
N GLU A 229 -9.12 24.56 -9.03
CA GLU A 229 -8.07 24.68 -10.04
C GLU A 229 -7.18 23.42 -10.09
N ILE A 230 -6.80 22.90 -8.93
CA ILE A 230 -6.02 21.65 -8.83
C ILE A 230 -6.82 20.48 -9.39
N ALA A 231 -8.10 20.37 -9.05
CA ALA A 231 -8.99 19.34 -9.59
C ALA A 231 -9.07 19.38 -11.13
N LYS A 232 -9.18 20.57 -11.72
CA LYS A 232 -9.16 20.76 -13.19
C LYS A 232 -7.84 20.31 -13.81
N LYS A 233 -6.70 20.69 -13.24
CA LYS A 233 -5.37 20.28 -13.70
C LYS A 233 -5.17 18.76 -13.64
N ILE A 234 -5.67 18.10 -12.58
CA ILE A 234 -5.61 16.63 -12.50
C ILE A 234 -6.48 16.01 -13.61
N LYS A 235 -7.71 16.50 -13.82
CA LYS A 235 -8.58 16.04 -14.92
C LYS A 235 -7.90 16.18 -16.28
N GLU A 236 -7.18 17.28 -16.53
CA GLU A 236 -6.42 17.50 -17.76
C GLU A 236 -5.28 16.48 -17.96
N VAL A 237 -4.55 16.13 -16.90
CA VAL A 237 -3.52 15.07 -16.98
C VAL A 237 -4.12 13.73 -17.39
N TYR A 238 -5.33 13.42 -16.94
CA TYR A 238 -6.01 12.15 -17.24
C TYR A 238 -7.03 12.23 -18.39
N SER A 239 -7.13 13.34 -19.11
CA SER A 239 -8.11 13.51 -20.19
C SER A 239 -7.78 12.67 -21.43
N GLU A 240 -6.49 12.49 -21.71
CA GLU A 240 -5.97 11.71 -22.83
C GLU A 240 -4.62 11.09 -22.49
N GLU A 241 -4.27 10.00 -23.18
CA GLU A 241 -3.06 9.22 -22.92
C GLU A 241 -1.78 10.06 -23.07
N LYS A 242 -1.76 10.96 -24.06
CA LYS A 242 -0.63 11.86 -24.32
C LYS A 242 -0.30 12.72 -23.10
N ASN A 243 -1.31 13.28 -22.43
CA ASN A 243 -1.12 14.15 -21.27
C ASN A 243 -0.63 13.35 -20.06
N TYR A 244 -1.21 12.18 -19.84
CA TYR A 244 -0.79 11.25 -18.79
C TYR A 244 0.67 10.82 -18.97
N LEU A 245 1.07 10.43 -20.18
CA LEU A 245 2.43 10.03 -20.49
C LEU A 245 3.42 11.20 -20.38
N ALA A 246 3.02 12.42 -20.80
CA ALA A 246 3.84 13.62 -20.64
C ALA A 246 4.09 13.93 -19.16
N PHE A 247 3.04 13.91 -18.33
CA PHE A 247 3.16 14.07 -16.88
C PHE A 247 4.06 13.00 -16.27
N SER A 248 3.84 11.73 -16.63
CA SER A 248 4.60 10.59 -16.11
C SER A 248 6.10 10.71 -16.42
N LYS A 249 6.45 11.08 -17.66
CA LYS A 249 7.84 11.35 -18.06
C LYS A 249 8.45 12.52 -17.29
N GLY A 250 7.67 13.58 -17.06
CA GLY A 250 8.06 14.73 -16.25
C GLY A 250 8.40 14.34 -14.82
N LEU A 251 7.51 13.60 -14.16
CA LEU A 251 7.70 13.10 -12.79
C LEU A 251 8.96 12.21 -12.68
N ILE A 252 9.16 11.29 -13.63
CA ILE A 252 10.35 10.42 -13.66
C ILE A 252 11.63 11.26 -13.80
N LYS A 253 11.64 12.25 -14.70
CA LYS A 253 12.79 13.14 -14.91
C LYS A 253 13.08 13.96 -13.66
N GLU A 254 12.04 14.46 -13.00
CA GLU A 254 12.16 15.19 -11.74
C GLU A 254 12.73 14.30 -10.62
N ALA A 255 12.16 13.11 -10.43
CA ALA A 255 12.63 12.14 -9.44
C ALA A 255 14.12 11.81 -9.63
N LYS A 256 14.53 11.49 -10.87
CA LYS A 256 15.94 11.21 -11.21
C LYS A 256 16.85 12.42 -10.96
N ARG A 257 16.38 13.64 -11.23
CA ARG A 257 17.13 14.87 -10.97
C ARG A 257 17.34 15.08 -9.48
N LEU A 258 16.27 14.97 -8.68
CA LEU A 258 16.33 15.12 -7.22
C LEU A 258 17.22 14.05 -6.58
N ASN A 259 17.15 12.82 -7.10
CA ASN A 259 17.90 11.68 -6.57
C ASN A 259 19.42 11.80 -6.68
N LYS A 260 19.95 12.76 -7.44
CA LYS A 260 21.39 13.07 -7.46
C LYS A 260 21.93 13.40 -6.06
N ASP A 261 21.09 13.97 -5.20
CA ASP A 261 21.46 14.38 -3.84
C ASP A 261 21.29 13.25 -2.80
N TYR A 262 20.60 12.15 -3.16
CA TYR A 262 20.19 11.10 -2.21
C TYR A 262 20.68 9.69 -2.56
N ASN A 263 20.92 9.42 -3.85
CA ASN A 263 21.41 8.14 -4.37
C ASN A 263 20.53 6.92 -4.01
N PHE A 264 19.20 7.07 -4.09
CA PHE A 264 18.26 5.95 -3.97
C PHE A 264 18.27 5.10 -5.26
N GLN A 265 18.03 3.79 -5.12
CA GLN A 265 17.53 2.96 -6.21
C GLN A 265 16.04 3.28 -6.44
N LEU A 266 15.76 4.00 -7.53
CA LEU A 266 14.41 4.42 -7.91
C LEU A 266 13.73 3.37 -8.79
N ASN A 267 12.57 2.89 -8.36
CA ASN A 267 11.66 2.08 -9.15
C ASN A 267 10.41 2.90 -9.49
N PHE A 268 9.83 2.71 -10.67
CA PHE A 268 8.62 3.44 -11.08
C PHE A 268 7.52 2.46 -11.46
N ILE A 269 6.31 2.69 -10.93
CA ILE A 269 5.10 1.99 -11.36
C ILE A 269 4.26 3.01 -12.13
N VAL A 270 4.22 2.85 -13.46
CA VAL A 270 3.41 3.69 -14.36
C VAL A 270 2.31 2.82 -14.96
N PRO A 271 1.09 2.84 -14.38
CA PRO A 271 -0.03 2.08 -14.91
C PRO A 271 -0.34 2.46 -16.37
N GLN A 272 -0.76 1.49 -17.16
CA GLN A 272 -1.20 1.78 -18.53
C GLN A 272 -2.47 2.63 -18.51
N PHE A 273 -2.49 3.69 -19.31
CA PHE A 273 -3.55 4.71 -19.27
C PHE A 273 -4.97 4.15 -19.43
N ASN A 274 -5.15 3.18 -20.34
CA ASN A 274 -6.47 2.64 -20.67
C ASN A 274 -6.88 1.42 -19.84
N PHE A 275 -6.01 0.92 -18.98
CA PHE A 275 -6.24 -0.35 -18.32
C PHE A 275 -6.26 -0.19 -16.80
N TRP A 276 -7.13 -0.99 -16.15
CA TRP A 276 -6.89 -1.40 -14.77
C TRP A 276 -5.48 -1.99 -14.66
N TYR A 277 -4.87 -2.15 -13.48
CA TYR A 277 -3.59 -2.87 -13.34
C TYR A 277 -3.60 -4.23 -14.07
N THR A 278 -3.28 -4.25 -15.38
CA THR A 278 -3.46 -5.40 -16.26
C THR A 278 -2.11 -5.99 -16.55
N ASN A 279 -2.02 -7.29 -16.30
CA ASN A 279 -0.97 -8.20 -16.71
C ASN A 279 0.42 -7.87 -16.14
N LYS A 280 0.68 -8.46 -14.96
CA LYS A 280 1.97 -8.47 -14.25
C LYS A 280 2.40 -7.07 -13.78
N ILE A 281 2.26 -6.82 -12.47
CA ILE A 281 2.97 -5.67 -11.87
C ILE A 281 4.45 -6.06 -11.84
N VAL A 282 5.17 -5.63 -12.88
CA VAL A 282 6.61 -5.77 -13.00
C VAL A 282 7.22 -4.61 -12.22
N TYR A 283 7.92 -4.94 -11.14
CA TYR A 283 8.73 -3.98 -10.40
C TYR A 283 10.02 -3.86 -11.21
N GLU A 284 10.12 -2.84 -12.06
CA GLU A 284 11.33 -2.60 -12.84
C GLU A 284 12.40 -1.94 -11.95
N PRO A 285 13.61 -2.54 -11.87
CA PRO A 285 14.69 -2.09 -10.98
C PRO A 285 15.34 -0.75 -11.35
#